data_AF-A0AA38L256-F1
#
_entry.id   AF-A0AA38L256-F1
#
_cell.length_a   1.000
_cell.length_b   1.000
_cell.length_c   1.000
_cell.angle_alpha   90.00
_cell.angle_beta   90.00
_cell.angle_gamma   90.00
#
_symmetry.space_group_name_H-M   'P 1'
#
loop_
_entity.id
_entity.type
_entity.pdbx_description
1 polymer ?
#
loop_
_entity_poly.entity_id
_entity_poly.type
_entity_poly.pdbx_seq_one_letter_code
_entity_poly.pdbx_strand_id
1 'polypeptide(L)'
;ITYRLYTGEPDLPHIISLIASELSEPYVIYTFRYFLTQWPHLSFLAYTPESPTPIGVIVCKQSFHESSTRGYIAMLSVDKRYRK
;
A
#
# COMPACT_ATOMS: atom_id res chain seq x y z
N ILE A 1 -10.17 -11.03 8.29
CA ILE A 1 -9.36 -9.95 7.69
C ILE A 1 -10.25 -8.75 7.47
N THR A 2 -9.82 -7.57 7.90
CA THR A 2 -10.49 -6.30 7.65
C THR A 2 -9.60 -5.41 6.80
N TYR A 3 -10.19 -4.58 5.95
CA TYR A 3 -9.47 -3.63 5.11
C TYR A 3 -9.81 -2.22 5.54
N ARG A 4 -8.79 -1.37 5.62
CA ARG A 4 -8.95 0.05 5.92
C ARG A 4 -8.13 0.86 4.91
N LEU A 5 -8.71 1.95 4.44
CA LEU A 5 -8.02 2.93 3.60
C LEU A 5 -6.76 3.47 4.29
N TYR A 6 -5.80 3.93 3.49
CA TYR A 6 -4.71 4.76 4.00
C TYR A 6 -5.25 6.06 4.60
N THR A 7 -4.76 6.42 5.78
CA THR A 7 -5.25 7.57 6.56
C THR A 7 -4.21 8.66 6.77
N GLY A 8 -2.93 8.40 6.46
CA GLY A 8 -1.87 9.39 6.54
C GLY A 8 -0.54 8.83 7.02
N GLU A 9 0.37 9.74 7.38
CA GLU A 9 1.74 9.43 7.79
C GLU A 9 1.87 8.36 8.91
N PRO A 10 0.94 8.18 9.88
CA PRO A 10 1.03 7.09 10.84
C PRO A 10 1.05 5.68 10.21
N ASP A 11 0.46 5.53 9.02
CA ASP A 11 0.46 4.25 8.31
C ASP A 11 1.78 4.00 7.55
N LEU A 12 2.53 5.06 7.24
CA LEU A 12 3.68 5.01 6.34
C LEU A 12 4.79 4.04 6.81
N PRO A 13 5.19 3.99 8.09
CA PRO A 13 6.19 3.03 8.56
C PRO A 13 5.75 1.57 8.32
N HIS A 14 4.47 1.26 8.50
CA HIS A 14 3.94 -0.08 8.27
C HIS A 14 3.95 -0.45 6.78
N ILE A 15 3.56 0.49 5.91
CA ILE A 15 3.61 0.30 4.45
C ILE A 15 5.05 0.06 4.00
N ILE A 16 5.99 0.90 4.42
CA ILE A 16 7.41 0.75 4.08
C ILE A 16 7.93 -0.61 4.53
N SER A 17 7.61 -1.03 5.76
CA SER A 17 8.05 -2.34 6.28
C SER A 17 7.52 -3.51 5.47
N LEU A 18 6.24 -3.49 5.08
CA LEU A 18 5.62 -4.55 4.29
C LEU A 18 6.17 -4.61 2.86
N ILE A 19 6.43 -3.45 2.24
CA ILE A 19 7.00 -3.42 0.89
C ILE A 19 8.48 -3.81 0.90
N ALA A 20 9.25 -3.32 1.88
CA ALA A 20 10.68 -3.63 1.98
C ALA A 20 10.97 -5.11 2.23
N SER A 21 10.05 -5.88 2.85
CA SER A 21 10.25 -7.32 3.06
C SER A 21 10.24 -8.15 1.77
N GLU A 22 9.81 -7.54 0.65
CA GLU A 22 9.60 -8.19 -0.65
C GLU A 22 10.54 -7.70 -1.74
N LEU A 23 11.34 -6.67 -1.46
CA LEU A 23 12.25 -6.06 -2.43
C LEU A 23 13.69 -6.23 -1.97
N SER A 24 14.60 -6.45 -2.92
CA SER A 24 16.04 -6.42 -2.65
C SER A 24 16.51 -5.01 -2.31
N GLU A 25 15.87 -3.99 -2.87
CA GLU A 25 16.17 -2.58 -2.67
C GLU A 25 14.89 -1.81 -2.32
N PRO A 26 14.82 -1.14 -1.16
CA PRO A 26 13.64 -0.40 -0.77
C PRO A 26 13.51 0.88 -1.60
N TYR A 27 12.27 1.27 -1.93
CA TYR A 27 12.02 2.58 -2.52
C TYR A 27 12.39 3.71 -1.56
N VAL A 28 12.80 4.87 -2.11
CA VAL A 28 12.95 6.09 -1.33
C VAL A 28 11.59 6.59 -0.82
N ILE A 29 11.56 7.25 0.34
CA ILE A 29 10.33 7.74 0.99
C ILE A 29 9.44 8.58 0.06
N TYR A 30 10.04 9.34 -0.86
CA TYR A 30 9.33 10.18 -1.83
C TYR A 30 8.44 9.37 -2.78
N THR A 31 8.86 8.16 -3.15
CA THR A 31 8.05 7.26 -3.98
C THR A 31 6.74 6.92 -3.28
N PHE A 32 6.79 6.55 -1.99
CA PHE A 32 5.59 6.26 -1.22
C PHE A 32 4.68 7.48 -1.12
N ARG A 33 5.23 8.64 -0.74
CA ARG A 33 4.47 9.88 -0.57
C ARG A 33 3.81 10.33 -1.87
N TYR A 34 4.48 10.20 -3.01
CA TYR A 34 3.90 10.51 -4.32
C TYR A 34 2.55 9.78 -4.52
N PHE A 35 2.53 8.46 -4.32
CA PHE A 35 1.28 7.69 -4.48
C PHE A 35 0.26 7.98 -3.36
N LEU A 36 0.71 7.96 -2.10
CA LEU A 36 -0.18 7.98 -0.93
C LEU A 36 -0.80 9.36 -0.68
N THR A 37 -0.13 10.45 -1.06
CA THR A 37 -0.69 11.80 -0.96
C THR A 37 -1.68 12.08 -2.09
N GLN A 38 -1.43 11.58 -3.30
CA GLN A 38 -2.28 11.88 -4.45
C GLN A 38 -3.51 10.95 -4.56
N TRP A 39 -3.36 9.67 -4.22
CA TRP A 39 -4.42 8.67 -4.28
C TRP A 39 -4.60 7.89 -2.96
N PRO A 40 -4.80 8.59 -1.83
CA PRO A 40 -5.00 7.92 -0.53
C PRO A 40 -6.21 6.98 -0.55
N HIS A 41 -7.27 7.38 -1.26
CA HIS A 41 -8.53 6.64 -1.40
C HIS A 41 -8.42 5.36 -2.26
N LEU A 42 -7.29 5.16 -2.96
CA LEU A 42 -7.03 3.94 -3.75
C LEU A 42 -6.03 3.00 -3.07
N SER A 43 -5.60 3.33 -1.85
CA SER A 43 -4.60 2.56 -1.11
C SER A 43 -5.23 1.96 0.15
N PHE A 44 -4.98 0.68 0.38
CA PHE A 44 -5.59 -0.08 1.47
C PHE A 44 -4.55 -0.85 2.26
N LEU A 45 -4.81 -0.98 3.56
CA LEU A 45 -4.08 -1.83 4.48
C LEU A 45 -5.01 -2.94 4.98
N ALA A 46 -4.48 -4.16 5.07
CA ALA A 46 -5.19 -5.34 5.53
C ALA A 46 -4.77 -5.70 6.96
N TYR A 47 -5.74 -5.98 7.82
CA TYR A 47 -5.53 -6.28 9.24
C TYR A 47 -6.16 -7.62 9.60
N THR A 48 -5.59 -8.27 10.61
CA THR A 48 -6.25 -9.39 11.29
C THR A 48 -7.07 -8.88 12.48
N PRO A 49 -8.10 -9.60 12.94
CA PRO A 49 -8.85 -9.19 14.13
C PRO A 49 -7.99 -9.10 15.41
N GLU A 50 -6.87 -9.81 15.46
CA GLU A 50 -6.05 -9.99 16.66
C GLU A 50 -4.91 -8.95 16.79
N SER A 51 -4.61 -8.19 15.73
CA SER A 51 -3.44 -7.32 15.66
C SER A 51 -3.79 -5.92 15.14
N PRO A 52 -3.31 -4.85 15.79
CA PRO A 52 -3.43 -3.48 15.27
C PRO A 52 -2.42 -3.19 14.16
N THR A 53 -1.50 -4.10 13.86
CA THR A 53 -0.49 -3.95 12.80
C THR A 53 -0.99 -4.57 11.49
N PRO A 54 -0.88 -3.88 10.35
CA PRO A 54 -1.34 -4.43 9.10
C PRO A 54 -0.45 -5.59 8.65
N ILE A 55 -1.08 -6.60 8.06
CA ILE A 55 -0.44 -7.79 7.48
C ILE A 55 -0.35 -7.72 5.96
N GLY A 56 -0.84 -6.64 5.34
CA GLY A 56 -0.78 -6.47 3.90
C GLY A 56 -1.11 -5.05 3.48
N VAL A 57 -0.65 -4.69 2.29
CA VAL A 57 -0.86 -3.37 1.71
C VAL A 57 -1.02 -3.47 0.20
N ILE A 58 -1.90 -2.64 -0.34
CA ILE A 58 -1.96 -2.32 -1.76
C ILE A 58 -1.94 -0.79 -1.92
N VAL A 59 -1.08 -0.31 -2.82
CA VAL A 59 -0.96 1.10 -3.17
C VAL A 59 -1.22 1.25 -4.67
N CYS A 60 -2.21 2.05 -5.03
CA CYS A 60 -2.64 2.24 -6.40
C CYS A 60 -2.63 3.72 -6.79
N LYS A 61 -2.59 3.99 -8.10
CA LYS A 61 -2.96 5.28 -8.69
C LYS A 61 -4.04 5.11 -9.73
N GLN A 62 -4.68 6.22 -10.07
CA GLN A 62 -5.56 6.33 -11.22
C GLN A 62 -5.15 7.53 -12.06
N SER A 63 -5.07 7.33 -13.38
CA SER A 63 -4.80 8.41 -14.33
C SER A 63 -5.72 8.31 -15.53
N PHE A 64 -6.11 9.45 -16.07
CA PHE A 64 -6.80 9.51 -17.35
C PHE A 64 -5.80 9.22 -18.47
N HIS A 65 -6.18 8.37 -19.41
CA HIS A 65 -5.38 8.03 -20.56
C HIS A 65 -6.28 7.98 -21.80
N GLU A 66 -6.03 8.93 -22.70
CA GLU A 66 -6.84 9.18 -23.90
C GLU A 66 -8.31 9.43 -23.54
N SER A 67 -9.18 8.45 -23.79
CA SER A 67 -10.63 8.51 -23.56
C SER A 67 -11.09 7.65 -22.38
N SER A 68 -10.16 7.03 -21.63
CA SER A 68 -10.47 6.09 -20.56
C SER A 68 -9.69 6.35 -19.28
N THR A 69 -10.20 5.83 -18.18
CA THR A 69 -9.50 5.82 -16.90
C THR A 69 -8.69 4.54 -16.77
N ARG A 70 -7.41 4.65 -16.40
CA ARG A 70 -6.54 3.49 -16.12
C ARG A 70 -6.09 3.49 -14.67
N GLY A 71 -6.31 2.36 -14.01
CA GLY A 71 -5.70 2.07 -12.71
C GLY A 71 -4.30 1.48 -12.87
N TYR A 72 -3.44 1.75 -11.90
CA TYR A 72 -2.11 1.15 -11.81
C TYR A 72 -1.84 0.71 -10.38
N ILE A 73 -1.49 -0.56 -10.19
CA ILE A 73 -1.03 -1.11 -8.92
C ILE A 73 0.46 -0.82 -8.83
N ALA A 74 0.83 0.11 -7.96
CA ALA A 74 2.22 0.51 -7.77
C ALA A 74 2.97 -0.46 -6.87
N MET A 75 2.31 -0.88 -5.79
CA MET A 75 2.92 -1.73 -4.77
C MET A 75 1.84 -2.66 -4.19
N LEU A 76 2.21 -3.92 -3.99
CA LEU A 76 1.37 -4.94 -3.37
C LEU A 76 2.27 -5.86 -2.54
N SER A 77 1.95 -6.00 -1.25
CA SER A 77 2.66 -6.94 -0.36
C SER A 77 1.72 -7.49 0.71
N VAL A 78 2.03 -8.70 1.16
CA VAL A 78 1.39 -9.41 2.26
C VAL A 78 2.47 -10.03 3.14
N ASP A 79 2.34 -10.01 4.46
CA ASP A 79 3.25 -10.69 5.38
C ASP A 79 3.35 -12.18 5.02
N LYS A 80 4.58 -12.70 4.93
CA LYS A 80 4.86 -14.07 4.50
C LYS A 80 4.13 -15.13 5.33
N ARG A 81 3.88 -14.87 6.62
CA ARG A 81 3.15 -15.78 7.52
C ARG A 81 1.68 -15.97 7.14
N TYR A 82 1.14 -15.04 6.35
CA TYR A 82 -0.25 -15.01 5.91
C TYR A 82 -0.40 -15.32 4.40
N ARG A 83 0.68 -15.78 3.76
CA ARG A 83 0.67 -16.30 2.39
C ARG A 83 0.39 -17.81 2.43
N LYS A 84 -0.24 -18.33 1.37
CA LYS A 84 -0.45 -19.77 1.20
C LYS A 84 0.78 -20.44 0.61
#